data_AF-A0A660PQQ9-F1
#
_entry.id   AF-A0A660PQQ9-F1
#
_cell.length_a   1.000
_cell.length_b   1.000
_cell.length_c   1.000
_cell.angle_alpha   90.00
_cell.angle_beta   90.00
_cell.angle_gamma   90.00
#
_symmetry.space_group_name_H-M   'P 1'
#
loop_
_entity.id
_entity.type
_entity.pdbx_description
1 polymer ?
#
loop_
_entity_poly.entity_id
_entity_poly.type
_entity_poly.pdbx_seq_one_letter_code
_entity_poly.pdbx_strand_id
1 'polypeptide(L)'
;MHNYNFFKKVKSLPGVKLIKYDVSPYDILRRSDIVFTVSGTTAYQAGLLGIPAITFCPMFFGGLSSVHCCTNIIALRPLVYELLANFKRDYQADCRFMEKLMRNSYAALWDNPKRSPQVLDENNLKKLHKAFINVINAEGGVAAPEASPAQKVPVEQC
;
A
#
# COMPACT_ATOMS: atom_id res chain seq x y z
N MET A 1 0.13 23.96 0.59
CA MET A 1 1.54 24.24 0.96
C MET A 1 1.60 24.30 2.48
N HIS A 2 2.32 23.40 3.15
CA HIS A 2 2.35 23.35 4.62
C HIS A 2 3.10 24.56 5.19
N ASN A 3 2.55 25.18 6.23
CA ASN A 3 3.14 26.34 6.87
C ASN A 3 4.50 25.97 7.50
N TYR A 4 5.56 26.72 7.22
CA TYR A 4 6.89 26.50 7.81
C TYR A 4 6.88 26.41 9.35
N ASN A 5 5.96 27.11 10.01
CA ASN A 5 5.79 27.06 11.46
C ASN A 5 5.27 25.71 11.96
N PHE A 6 4.58 24.92 11.13
CA PHE A 6 4.15 23.57 11.49
C PHE A 6 5.37 22.66 11.75
N PHE A 7 6.30 22.59 10.80
CA PHE A 7 7.50 21.76 10.95
C PHE A 7 8.41 22.23 12.09
N LYS A 8 8.44 23.54 12.39
CA LYS A 8 9.13 24.06 13.58
C LYS A 8 8.56 23.48 14.88
N LYS A 9 7.23 23.47 15.02
CA LYS A 9 6.54 22.90 16.19
C LYS A 9 6.74 21.38 16.30
N VAL A 10 6.74 20.67 15.18
CA VAL A 10 7.01 19.22 15.16
C VAL A 10 8.46 18.95 15.58
N LYS A 11 9.43 19.72 15.07
CA LYS A 11 10.85 19.58 15.41
C LYS A 11 11.15 19.88 16.88
N SER A 12 10.33 20.69 17.56
CA SER A 12 10.53 20.98 18.99
C SER A 12 10.10 19.83 19.92
N LEU A 13 9.44 18.78 19.41
CA LEU A 13 9.08 17.62 20.22
C LEU A 13 10.32 16.78 20.56
N PRO A 14 10.46 16.29 21.81
CA PRO A 14 11.58 15.43 22.21
C PRO A 14 11.65 14.17 21.34
N GLY A 15 12.86 13.80 20.91
CA GLY A 15 13.10 12.60 20.10
C GLY A 15 12.66 12.70 18.63
N VAL A 16 12.09 13.82 18.19
CA VAL A 16 11.64 14.00 16.81
C VAL A 16 12.76 14.56 15.93
N LYS A 17 13.02 13.90 14.80
CA LYS A 17 13.93 14.38 13.75
C LYS A 17 13.14 14.57 12.46
N LEU A 18 13.36 15.71 11.80
CA LEU A 18 12.87 15.92 10.44
C LEU A 18 13.89 15.36 9.46
N ILE A 19 13.45 14.44 8.60
CA ILE A 19 14.27 13.84 7.56
C ILE A 19 14.12 14.67 6.29
N LYS A 20 15.25 14.93 5.60
CA LYS A 20 15.24 15.65 4.33
C LYS A 20 14.60 14.81 3.22
N TYR A 21 14.02 15.48 2.22
CA TYR A 21 13.27 14.83 1.14
C TYR A 21 14.15 14.02 0.17
N ASP A 22 15.47 14.25 0.18
CA ASP A 22 16.47 13.59 -0.65
C ASP A 22 16.93 12.25 -0.07
N VAL A 23 16.53 11.93 1.17
CA VAL A 23 16.82 10.64 1.79
C VAL A 23 15.88 9.58 1.24
N SER A 24 16.45 8.43 0.86
CA SER A 24 15.70 7.27 0.36
C SER A 24 14.66 6.81 1.38
N PRO A 25 13.36 6.73 1.00
CA PRO A 25 12.33 6.15 1.86
C PRO A 25 12.65 4.71 2.27
N TYR A 26 13.30 3.95 1.41
CA TYR A 26 13.69 2.56 1.66
C TYR A 26 14.68 2.45 2.84
N ASP A 27 15.67 3.34 2.90
CA ASP A 27 16.67 3.34 3.97
C ASP A 27 16.06 3.73 5.32
N ILE A 28 15.07 4.62 5.29
CA ILE A 28 14.31 5.01 6.48
C ILE A 28 13.48 3.82 6.98
N LEU A 29 12.73 3.18 6.08
CA LEU A 29 11.87 2.05 6.41
C LEU A 29 12.68 0.91 7.03
N ARG A 30 13.78 0.47 6.39
CA ARG A 30 14.62 -0.63 6.91
C ARG A 30 15.21 -0.39 8.30
N ARG A 31 15.26 0.87 8.77
CA ARG A 31 15.76 1.26 10.09
C ARG A 31 14.63 1.62 11.07
N SER A 32 13.37 1.43 10.67
CA SER A 32 12.20 1.73 11.48
C SER A 32 11.68 0.48 12.17
N ASP A 33 11.36 0.58 13.45
CA ASP A 33 10.69 -0.49 14.21
C ASP A 33 9.18 -0.53 13.94
N ILE A 34 8.59 0.63 13.62
CA ILE A 34 7.17 0.78 13.31
C ILE A 34 6.92 2.06 12.48
N VAL A 35 5.93 2.00 11.59
CA VAL A 35 5.54 3.10 10.70
C VAL A 35 4.13 3.58 11.02
N PHE A 36 3.89 4.89 11.00
CA PHE A 36 2.56 5.48 11.17
C PHE A 36 2.21 6.36 9.96
N THR A 37 0.97 6.27 9.50
CA THR A 37 0.44 7.18 8.47
C THR A 37 -1.07 7.28 8.57
N VAL A 38 -1.67 8.33 8.01
CA VAL A 38 -3.14 8.40 7.92
C VAL A 38 -3.61 7.40 6.86
N SER A 39 -3.26 7.66 5.61
CA SER A 39 -3.63 6.87 4.42
C SER A 39 -2.48 6.70 3.42
N GLY A 40 -1.25 6.99 3.85
CA GLY A 40 -0.08 7.04 2.97
C GLY A 40 0.35 5.65 2.49
N THR A 41 0.84 5.59 1.25
CA THR A 41 1.41 4.38 0.65
C THR A 41 2.71 3.91 1.33
N THR A 42 3.30 4.72 2.22
CA THR A 42 4.43 4.32 3.05
C THR A 42 4.09 3.12 3.95
N ALA A 43 2.85 3.00 4.44
CA ALA A 43 2.44 1.81 5.20
C ALA A 43 2.37 0.55 4.31
N TYR A 44 2.01 0.69 3.04
CA TYR A 44 2.06 -0.42 2.09
C TYR A 44 3.50 -0.90 1.87
N GLN A 45 4.43 0.05 1.65
CA GLN A 45 5.86 -0.26 1.49
C GLN A 45 6.44 -0.93 2.74
N ALA A 46 6.10 -0.44 3.93
CA ALA A 46 6.48 -1.05 5.20
C ALA A 46 5.96 -2.49 5.33
N GLY A 47 4.68 -2.72 4.99
CA GLY A 47 4.08 -4.04 5.03
C GLY A 47 4.74 -5.05 4.08
N LEU A 48 5.13 -4.62 2.88
CA LEU A 48 5.88 -5.48 1.95
C LEU A 48 7.26 -5.89 2.52
N LEU A 49 7.90 -4.99 3.26
CA LEU A 49 9.16 -5.22 3.97
C LEU A 49 8.99 -6.01 5.29
N GLY A 50 7.76 -6.32 5.69
CA GLY A 50 7.49 -6.99 6.96
C GLY A 50 7.64 -6.10 8.20
N ILE A 51 7.66 -4.78 8.02
CA ILE A 51 7.77 -3.80 9.11
C ILE A 51 6.35 -3.45 9.58
N PRO A 52 6.06 -3.53 10.90
CA PRO A 52 4.77 -3.10 11.44
C PRO A 52 4.40 -1.69 10.98
N ALA A 53 3.17 -1.52 10.51
CA ALA A 53 2.65 -0.24 10.08
C ALA A 53 1.24 -0.04 10.62
N ILE A 54 0.96 1.18 11.07
CA ILE A 54 -0.36 1.60 11.54
C ILE A 54 -0.91 2.66 10.60
N THR A 55 -2.08 2.40 10.05
CA THR A 55 -2.89 3.39 9.31
C THR A 55 -4.00 3.93 10.20
N PHE A 56 -4.41 5.18 9.99
CA PHE A 56 -5.55 5.77 10.70
C PHE A 56 -6.85 5.73 9.87
N CYS A 57 -6.84 5.05 8.72
CA CYS A 57 -8.03 4.69 7.97
C CYS A 57 -7.88 3.31 7.30
N PRO A 58 -9.00 2.65 6.92
CA PRO A 58 -8.96 1.42 6.14
C PRO A 58 -8.26 1.65 4.79
N MET A 59 -7.37 0.74 4.42
CA MET A 59 -6.63 0.79 3.15
C MET A 59 -6.79 -0.53 2.40
N PHE A 60 -6.74 -0.50 1.06
CA PHE A 60 -6.84 -1.70 0.24
C PHE A 60 -5.74 -2.74 0.56
N PHE A 61 -4.59 -2.26 1.05
CA PHE A 61 -3.45 -3.07 1.48
C PHE A 61 -3.48 -3.48 2.96
N GLY A 62 -4.60 -3.25 3.67
CA GLY A 62 -4.79 -3.68 5.05
C GLY A 62 -4.89 -5.20 5.24
N GLY A 63 -4.82 -5.98 4.15
CA GLY A 63 -4.72 -7.45 4.20
C GLY A 63 -3.31 -7.98 4.44
N LEU A 64 -2.28 -7.12 4.42
CA LEU A 64 -0.93 -7.50 4.85
C LEU A 64 -0.90 -7.64 6.38
N SER A 65 -0.31 -8.73 6.87
CA SER A 65 -0.22 -9.06 8.30
C SER A 65 0.50 -8.00 9.12
N SER A 66 1.43 -7.25 8.52
CA SER A 66 2.14 -6.13 9.14
C SER A 66 1.36 -4.82 9.19
N VAL A 67 0.21 -4.70 8.50
CA VAL A 67 -0.52 -3.43 8.38
C VAL A 67 -1.79 -3.46 9.22
N HIS A 68 -1.86 -2.55 10.20
CA HIS A 68 -2.96 -2.49 11.17
C HIS A 68 -3.70 -1.16 11.03
N CYS A 69 -5.02 -1.21 10.87
CA CYS A 69 -5.86 -0.02 10.89
C CYS A 69 -6.29 0.30 12.32
N CYS A 70 -5.94 1.49 12.82
CA CYS A 70 -6.32 1.97 14.15
C CYS A 70 -7.16 3.23 14.02
N THR A 71 -8.48 3.11 14.11
CA THR A 71 -9.41 4.25 14.06
C THR A 71 -9.76 4.81 15.44
N ASN A 72 -9.39 4.09 16.51
CA ASN A 72 -9.62 4.49 17.89
C ASN A 72 -8.30 4.85 18.57
N ILE A 73 -8.12 6.14 18.89
CA ILE A 73 -6.89 6.65 19.50
C ILE A 73 -6.58 6.02 20.86
N ILE A 74 -7.59 5.57 21.61
CA ILE A 74 -7.42 4.91 22.90
C ILE A 74 -6.73 3.55 22.72
N ALA A 75 -7.01 2.85 21.61
CA ALA A 75 -6.41 1.57 21.27
C ALA A 75 -4.99 1.70 20.67
N LEU A 76 -4.55 2.91 20.31
CA LEU A 76 -3.26 3.12 19.66
C LEU A 76 -2.10 2.69 20.55
N ARG A 77 -2.10 3.14 21.81
CA ARG A 77 -1.01 2.83 22.76
C ARG A 77 -0.84 1.32 22.99
N PRO A 78 -1.88 0.55 23.38
CA PRO A 78 -1.72 -0.90 23.56
C PRO A 78 -1.33 -1.61 22.25
N LEU A 79 -1.86 -1.19 21.11
CA LEU A 79 -1.49 -1.75 19.81
C LEU A 79 0.02 -1.55 19.51
N VAL A 80 0.55 -0.36 19.75
CA VAL A 80 1.97 -0.07 19.53
C VAL A 80 2.86 -0.98 20.38
N TYR A 81 2.54 -1.15 21.66
CA TYR A 81 3.35 -2.04 22.52
C TYR A 81 3.26 -3.50 22.08
N GLU A 82 2.09 -3.97 21.69
CA GLU A 82 1.93 -5.34 21.20
C GLU A 82 2.75 -5.59 19.93
N LEU A 83 2.71 -4.66 18.97
CA LEU A 83 3.47 -4.78 17.74
C LEU A 83 4.98 -4.73 17.98
N LEU A 84 5.45 -3.86 18.87
CA LEU A 84 6.88 -3.77 19.17
C LEU A 84 7.41 -4.98 19.96
N ALA A 85 6.59 -5.62 20.78
CA ALA A 85 7.00 -6.74 21.62
C ALA A 85 6.86 -8.10 20.92
N ASN A 86 5.75 -8.31 20.21
CA ASN A 86 5.28 -9.64 19.83
C ASN A 86 5.05 -9.83 18.34
N PHE A 87 5.21 -8.78 17.51
CA PHE A 87 4.90 -8.88 16.09
C PHE A 87 5.73 -9.98 15.41
N LYS A 88 5.02 -10.84 14.67
CA LYS A 88 5.60 -11.80 13.75
C LYS A 88 4.84 -11.72 12.43
N ARG A 89 5.58 -11.55 11.35
CA ARG A 89 5.02 -11.55 10.00
C ARG A 89 4.41 -12.90 9.68
N ASP A 90 3.17 -12.90 9.20
CA ASP A 90 2.53 -14.09 8.64
C ASP A 90 2.74 -14.09 7.12
N TYR A 91 3.81 -14.73 6.67
CA TYR A 91 4.13 -14.87 5.25
C TYR A 91 3.02 -15.56 4.47
N GLN A 92 2.31 -16.51 5.08
CA GLN A 92 1.27 -17.27 4.39
C GLN A 92 0.02 -16.39 4.18
N ALA A 93 -0.36 -15.60 5.17
CA ALA A 93 -1.41 -14.60 5.02
C ALA A 93 -1.04 -13.53 3.99
N ASP A 94 0.20 -13.02 4.05
CA ASP A 94 0.70 -12.05 3.09
C ASP A 94 0.68 -12.60 1.66
N CYS A 95 1.14 -13.84 1.45
CA CYS A 95 1.12 -14.48 0.12
C CYS A 95 -0.30 -14.62 -0.41
N ARG A 96 -1.25 -15.07 0.41
CA ARG A 96 -2.67 -15.16 0.02
C ARG A 96 -3.25 -13.79 -0.34
N PHE A 97 -2.91 -12.77 0.44
CA PHE A 97 -3.33 -11.40 0.13
C PHE A 97 -2.73 -10.92 -1.19
N MET A 98 -1.43 -11.12 -1.41
CA MET A 98 -0.75 -10.74 -2.63
C MET A 98 -1.28 -11.50 -3.85
N GLU A 99 -1.57 -12.80 -3.72
CA GLU A 99 -2.21 -13.58 -4.78
C GLU A 99 -3.58 -12.99 -5.14
N LYS A 100 -4.42 -12.69 -4.14
CA LYS A 100 -5.70 -12.04 -4.35
C LYS A 100 -5.54 -10.68 -5.03
N LEU A 101 -4.59 -9.86 -4.59
CA LEU A 101 -4.32 -8.55 -5.18
C LEU A 101 -3.88 -8.69 -6.65
N MET A 102 -2.95 -9.59 -6.94
CA MET A 102 -2.43 -9.83 -8.29
C MET A 102 -3.50 -10.39 -9.23
N ARG A 103 -4.33 -11.33 -8.75
CA ARG A 103 -5.44 -11.90 -9.53
C ARG A 103 -6.48 -10.85 -9.93
N ASN A 104 -6.63 -9.81 -9.12
CA ASN A 104 -7.54 -8.68 -9.38
C ASN A 104 -6.82 -7.44 -9.94
N SER A 105 -5.56 -7.58 -10.35
CA SER A 105 -4.78 -6.51 -10.97
C SER A 105 -4.78 -6.65 -12.50
N TYR A 106 -4.75 -5.53 -13.20
CA TYR A 106 -4.83 -5.49 -14.66
C TYR A 106 -3.64 -4.73 -15.25
N ALA A 107 -3.11 -5.23 -16.36
CA ALA A 107 -2.00 -4.61 -17.08
C ALA A 107 -2.47 -3.41 -17.90
N ALA A 108 -2.74 -2.29 -17.23
CA ALA A 108 -3.10 -1.02 -17.84
C ALA A 108 -2.45 0.14 -17.07
N LEU A 109 -2.18 1.25 -17.76
CA LEU A 109 -1.61 2.45 -17.16
C LEU A 109 -2.73 3.35 -16.66
N TRP A 110 -2.62 3.77 -15.40
CA TRP A 110 -3.49 4.76 -14.78
C TRP A 110 -2.61 5.85 -14.14
N ASP A 111 -2.60 7.04 -14.72
CA ASP A 111 -1.85 8.19 -14.24
C ASP A 111 -2.46 9.48 -14.80
N ASN A 112 -1.91 10.63 -14.40
CA ASN A 112 -2.30 11.92 -14.93
C ASN A 112 -1.85 12.07 -16.41
N PRO A 113 -2.77 12.31 -17.36
CA PRO A 113 -2.43 12.42 -18.78
C PRO A 113 -1.52 13.60 -19.11
N LYS A 114 -1.47 14.64 -18.27
CA LYS A 114 -0.51 15.75 -18.45
C LYS A 114 0.94 15.33 -18.19
N ARG A 115 1.14 14.38 -17.28
CA ARG A 115 2.47 13.85 -16.92
C ARG A 115 2.85 12.66 -17.79
N SER A 116 1.86 11.83 -18.11
CA SER A 116 2.04 10.56 -18.82
C SER A 116 1.01 10.47 -19.95
N PRO A 117 1.20 11.18 -21.09
CA PRO A 117 0.20 11.22 -22.18
C PRO A 117 -0.20 9.85 -22.74
N GLN A 118 0.71 8.87 -22.69
CA GLN A 118 0.50 7.49 -23.12
C GLN A 118 -0.65 6.76 -22.39
N VAL A 119 -1.15 7.29 -21.27
CA VAL A 119 -2.37 6.74 -20.63
C VAL A 119 -3.61 6.93 -21.50
N LEU A 120 -3.59 7.88 -22.44
CA LEU A 120 -4.67 8.14 -23.40
C LEU A 120 -4.53 7.33 -24.70
N ASP A 121 -3.47 6.52 -24.84
CA ASP A 121 -3.30 5.67 -26.01
C ASP A 121 -4.52 4.75 -26.16
N GLU A 122 -5.03 4.61 -27.38
CA GLU A 122 -6.25 3.83 -27.65
C GLU A 122 -6.15 2.39 -27.13
N ASN A 123 -4.96 1.79 -27.24
CA ASN A 123 -4.68 0.46 -26.70
C ASN A 123 -4.75 0.42 -25.17
N ASN A 124 -4.27 1.46 -24.47
CA ASN A 124 -4.38 1.54 -23.01
C ASN A 124 -5.82 1.71 -22.57
N LEU A 125 -6.58 2.59 -23.25
CA LEU A 125 -7.99 2.82 -22.97
C LEU A 125 -8.82 1.55 -23.16
N LYS A 126 -8.56 0.76 -24.21
CA LYS A 126 -9.21 -0.55 -24.41
C LYS A 126 -8.90 -1.52 -23.26
N LYS A 127 -7.66 -1.55 -22.76
CA LYS A 127 -7.28 -2.39 -21.61
C LYS A 127 -7.96 -1.94 -20.32
N LEU A 128 -8.00 -0.64 -20.04
CA LEU A 128 -8.71 -0.07 -18.90
C LEU A 128 -10.20 -0.40 -18.96
N HIS A 129 -10.85 -0.13 -20.10
CA HIS A 129 -12.26 -0.45 -20.31
C HIS A 129 -12.56 -1.92 -20.01
N LYS A 130 -11.77 -2.84 -20.58
CA LYS A 130 -11.90 -4.28 -20.32
C LYS A 130 -11.73 -4.61 -18.83
N ALA A 131 -10.74 -4.01 -18.16
CA ALA A 131 -10.51 -4.21 -16.73
C ALA A 131 -11.73 -3.79 -15.89
N PHE A 132 -12.31 -2.61 -16.15
CA PHE A 132 -13.51 -2.14 -15.45
C PHE A 132 -14.71 -3.06 -15.68
N ILE A 133 -14.96 -3.46 -16.93
CA ILE A 133 -16.06 -4.39 -17.24
C ILE A 133 -15.89 -5.73 -16.53
N ASN A 134 -14.66 -6.26 -16.48
CA ASN A 134 -14.40 -7.51 -15.75
C ASN A 134 -14.70 -7.38 -14.25
N VAL A 135 -14.31 -6.28 -13.60
CA VAL A 135 -14.59 -6.04 -12.18
C VAL A 135 -16.10 -5.91 -11.93
N ILE A 136 -16.79 -5.10 -12.74
CA ILE A 136 -18.24 -4.89 -12.61
C ILE A 136 -19.00 -6.22 -12.77
N ASN A 137 -18.63 -7.04 -13.76
CA ASN A 137 -19.29 -8.32 -14.01
C ASN A 137 -18.98 -9.36 -12.92
N ALA A 138 -17.76 -9.34 -12.36
CA ALA A 138 -17.36 -10.22 -11.27
C ALA A 138 -18.10 -9.90 -9.95
N GLU A 139 -18.43 -8.63 -9.69
CA GLU A 139 -19.25 -8.22 -8.53
C GLU A 139 -20.76 -8.36 -8.79
N GLY A 140 -21.19 -8.43 -10.06
CA GLY A 140 -22.60 -8.46 -10.50
C GLY A 140 -23.20 -9.83 -10.83
N GLY A 141 -22.50 -10.95 -10.63
CA GLY A 141 -23.10 -12.29 -10.82
C GLY A 141 -23.35 -12.71 -12.27
N VAL A 142 -22.59 -12.18 -13.24
CA VAL A 142 -22.48 -12.81 -14.57
C VAL A 142 -21.03 -13.20 -14.78
N ALA A 143 -20.76 -14.50 -14.60
CA ALA A 143 -19.47 -15.09 -14.91
C ALA A 143 -19.09 -14.75 -16.36
N ALA A 144 -18.02 -13.96 -16.53
CA ALA A 144 -17.44 -13.67 -17.83
C ALA A 144 -16.15 -14.50 -18.01
N PRO A 145 -15.86 -14.90 -19.26
CA PRO A 145 -15.09 -16.10 -19.56
C PRO A 145 -13.61 -15.92 -19.26
N GLU A 146 -12.96 -17.07 -19.06
CA GLU A 146 -11.55 -17.27 -18.75
C GLU A 146 -10.65 -16.13 -19.24
N ALA A 147 -10.01 -15.46 -18.29
CA ALA A 147 -8.91 -14.56 -18.59
C ALA A 147 -7.82 -15.36 -19.31
N SER A 148 -7.62 -15.06 -20.60
CA SER A 148 -6.41 -15.45 -21.35
C SER A 148 -5.20 -15.28 -20.45
N PRO A 149 -4.30 -16.28 -20.37
CA PRO A 149 -3.23 -16.29 -19.39
C PRO A 149 -2.40 -15.02 -19.52
N ALA A 150 -2.40 -14.23 -18.45
CA ALA A 150 -1.39 -13.21 -18.26
C ALA A 150 -0.04 -13.89 -18.49
N GLN A 151 0.80 -13.31 -19.35
CA GLN A 151 2.20 -13.71 -19.44
C GLN A 151 2.78 -13.60 -18.04
N LYS A 152 2.94 -14.75 -17.39
CA LYS A 152 3.38 -14.88 -16.01
C LYS A 152 4.77 -14.25 -15.95
N VAL A 153 4.90 -13.15 -15.24
CA VAL A 153 6.21 -12.74 -14.72
C VAL A 153 6.61 -13.84 -13.75
N PRO A 154 7.79 -14.47 -13.90
CA PRO A 154 8.21 -15.54 -13.02
C PRO A 154 8.24 -15.01 -11.58
N VAL A 155 7.44 -15.62 -10.71
CA VAL A 155 7.64 -15.51 -9.27
C VAL A 155 8.82 -16.41 -8.95
N GLU A 156 10.02 -15.89 -9.18
CA GLU A 156 11.23 -16.48 -8.59
C GLU A 156 11.19 -16.18 -7.09
N GLN A 157 10.76 -17.21 -6.36
CA GLN A 157 11.09 -17.55 -4.96
C GLN A 157 10.71 -16.50 -3.90
N CYS A 158 9.69 -16.87 -3.10
CA CYS A 158 9.52 -16.39 -1.73
C CYS A 158 10.71 -16.78 -0.86
#